data_AF-A0A9W7HLT2-F1
#
_entry.id   AF-A0A9W7HLT2-F1
#
_cell.length_a   1.000
_cell.length_b   1.000
_cell.length_c   1.000
_cell.angle_alpha   90.00
_cell.angle_beta   90.00
_cell.angle_gamma   90.00
#
_symmetry.space_group_name_H-M   'P 1'
#
loop_
_entity.id
_entity.type
_entity.pdbx_description
1 polymer ?
#
loop_
_entity_poly.entity_id
_entity_poly.type
_entity_poly.pdbx_seq_one_letter_code
_entity_poly.pdbx_strand_id
1 'polypeptide(L)' 'MGESSASYIHMVHHLIEECLIFNMSKEECMEALSKHANIEPVITSTVWNELQKENKEFFEAYTSGRDQRAAEIEKK' A
#
# COMPACT_ATOMS: atom_id res chain seq x y z
N MET A 1 -0.19 -29.37 -2.66
CA MET A 1 0.64 -28.60 -1.72
C MET A 1 -0.10 -27.31 -1.49
N GLY A 2 -0.68 -27.12 -0.30
CA GLY A 2 -1.45 -25.91 -0.03
C GLY A 2 -0.47 -24.75 -0.05
N GLU A 3 -0.65 -23.81 -0.98
CA GLU A 3 -0.14 -22.46 -0.79
C GLU A 3 -0.80 -21.96 0.48
N SER A 4 -0.06 -22.08 1.58
CA SER A 4 -0.47 -21.66 2.90
C SER A 4 -0.97 -20.22 2.81
N SER A 5 -2.08 -19.91 3.46
CA SER A 5 -2.61 -18.54 3.56
C SER A 5 -1.53 -17.51 3.92
N ALA A 6 -0.51 -17.93 4.67
CA ALA A 6 0.69 -17.14 4.96
C ALA A 6 1.46 -16.67 3.72
N SER A 7 1.64 -17.50 2.69
CA SER A 7 2.35 -17.12 1.46
C SER A 7 1.60 -16.05 0.67
N TYR A 8 0.28 -16.14 0.62
CA TYR A 8 -0.55 -15.12 -0.04
C TYR A 8 -0.47 -13.79 0.71
N ILE A 9 -0.57 -13.81 2.04
CA ILE A 9 -0.45 -12.58 2.85
C ILE A 9 0.94 -11.95 2.72
N HIS A 10 2.01 -12.75 2.73
CA HIS A 10 3.36 -12.21 2.49
C HIS A 10 3.52 -11.60 1.10
N MET A 11 2.91 -12.19 0.07
CA MET A 11 2.93 -11.61 -1.28
C MET A 11 2.19 -10.26 -1.31
N VAL A 12 1.00 -10.18 -0.71
CA VAL A 12 0.24 -8.91 -0.63
C VAL A 12 1.02 -7.86 0.17
N HIS A 13 1.66 -8.26 1.27
CA HIS A 13 2.52 -7.39 2.07
C HIS A 13 3.66 -6.80 1.23
N HIS A 14 4.40 -7.65 0.53
CA HIS A 14 5.52 -7.22 -0.30
C HIS A 14 5.08 -6.23 -1.39
N LEU A 15 3.95 -6.48 -2.05
CA LEU A 15 3.43 -5.57 -3.06
C LEU A 15 2.98 -4.23 -2.46
N ILE A 16 2.46 -4.22 -1.23
CA ILE A 16 2.15 -2.99 -0.50
C ILE A 16 3.44 -2.22 -0.17
N GLU A 17 4.51 -2.90 0.24
CA GLU A 17 5.83 -2.27 0.45
C GLU A 17 6.36 -1.63 -0.83
N GLU A 18 6.21 -2.30 -1.98
CA GLU A 18 6.55 -1.71 -3.28
C GLU A 18 5.69 -0.47 -3.57
N CYS A 19 4.37 -0.53 -3.40
CA CYS A 19 3.50 0.65 -3.53
C CYS A 19 3.98 1.82 -2.67
N LEU A 20 4.38 1.54 -1.43
CA LEU A 20 4.87 2.54 -0.49
C LEU A 20 6.16 3.19 -1.01
N ILE A 21 7.11 2.40 -1.51
CA ILE A 21 8.35 2.89 -2.13
C ILE A 21 8.06 3.78 -3.35
N PHE A 22 7.06 3.40 -4.16
CA PHE A 22 6.60 4.22 -5.29
C PHE A 22 5.84 5.49 -4.88
N ASN A 23 5.71 5.75 -3.58
CA ASN A 23 5.04 6.93 -3.06
C ASN A 23 3.55 6.97 -3.42
N MET A 24 2.91 5.80 -3.56
CA MET A 24 1.50 5.63 -3.90
C MET A 24 0.58 5.81 -2.69
N SER A 25 -0.61 6.34 -2.94
CA SER A 25 -1.67 6.36 -1.93
C SER A 25 -2.25 4.98 -1.72
N LYS A 26 -3.02 4.82 -0.63
CA LYS A 26 -3.80 3.60 -0.41
C LYS A 26 -4.69 3.27 -1.61
N GLU A 27 -5.33 4.28 -2.21
CA GLU A 27 -6.22 4.13 -3.36
C GLU A 27 -5.46 3.68 -4.61
N GLU A 28 -4.34 4.34 -4.92
CA GLU A 28 -3.47 3.95 -6.04
C GLU A 28 -2.92 2.54 -5.86
N CYS A 29 -2.53 2.17 -4.63
CA CYS A 29 -2.05 0.83 -4.34
C CYS A 29 -3.15 -0.22 -4.53
N MET A 30 -4.39 0.05 -4.08
CA MET A 30 -5.53 -0.83 -4.32
C MET A 30 -5.81 -1.02 -5.81
N GLU A 31 -5.78 0.07 -6.60
CA GLU A 31 -6.02 0.01 -8.03
C GLU A 31 -4.89 -0.73 -8.78
N ALA A 32 -3.63 -0.45 -8.42
CA ALA A 32 -2.48 -1.10 -9.01
C ALA A 32 -2.47 -2.61 -8.71
N LEU A 33 -2.71 -2.98 -7.45
CA LEU A 33 -2.79 -4.38 -7.04
C LEU A 33 -3.95 -5.13 -7.70
N SER A 34 -5.08 -4.45 -7.87
CA SER A 34 -6.24 -5.02 -8.57
C SER A 34 -5.97 -5.21 -10.06
N LYS A 35 -5.37 -4.23 -10.73
CA LYS A 35 -5.10 -4.30 -12.18
C LYS A 35 -3.92 -5.19 -12.54
N HIS A 36 -2.83 -5.13 -11.78
CA HIS A 36 -1.56 -5.79 -12.13
C HIS A 36 -1.41 -7.17 -11.48
N ALA A 37 -1.95 -7.36 -10.27
CA ALA A 37 -1.82 -8.59 -9.51
C ALA A 37 -3.16 -9.34 -9.32
N ASN A 38 -4.26 -8.81 -9.84
CA ASN A 38 -5.61 -9.38 -9.69
C ASN A 38 -6.00 -9.63 -8.22
N ILE A 39 -5.51 -8.78 -7.31
CA ILE A 39 -5.84 -8.84 -5.88
C ILE A 39 -7.09 -8.00 -5.64
N GLU A 40 -8.06 -8.54 -4.88
CA GLU A 40 -9.25 -7.77 -4.55
C GLU A 40 -8.88 -6.53 -3.70
N PRO A 41 -9.39 -5.34 -4.04
CA PRO A 41 -9.12 -4.11 -3.29
C PRO A 41 -9.41 -4.24 -1.80
N VAL A 42 -10.39 -5.07 -1.41
CA VAL A 42 -10.73 -5.33 -0.01
C VAL A 42 -9.60 -6.02 0.76
N ILE A 43 -8.85 -6.92 0.11
CA ILE A 43 -7.70 -7.61 0.70
C ILE A 43 -6.57 -6.61 0.93
N THR A 44 -6.21 -5.86 -0.11
CA THR A 44 -5.20 -4.79 -0.01
C THR A 44 -5.57 -3.77 1.07
N SER A 45 -6.83 -3.33 1.11
CA SER A 45 -7.32 -2.38 2.11
C SER A 45 -7.20 -2.93 3.53
N THR A 46 -7.51 -4.21 3.71
CA THR A 46 -7.42 -4.88 5.02
C THR A 46 -5.97 -4.97 5.48
N VAL A 47 -5.07 -5.50 4.64
CA VAL A 47 -3.65 -5.64 4.99
C VAL A 47 -3.01 -4.26 5.22
N TRP A 48 -3.30 -3.27 4.37
CA TRP A 48 -2.84 -1.90 4.55
C TRP A 48 -3.29 -1.29 5.89
N ASN A 49 -4.56 -1.47 6.26
CA ASN A 49 -5.09 -0.95 7.52
C ASN A 49 -4.40 -1.58 8.73
N GLU A 50 -4.12 -2.89 8.70
CA GLU A 50 -3.40 -3.57 9.77
C GLU A 50 -1.95 -3.07 9.84
N LEU A 51 -1.26 -2.92 8.70
CA LEU A 51 0.08 -2.35 8.66
C LEU A 51 0.15 -0.92 9.19
N GLN A 52 -0.85 -0.10 8.86
CA GLN A 52 -0.96 1.25 9.38
C GLN A 52 -1.19 1.26 10.89
N LYS A 53 -1.94 0.31 11.45
CA LYS A 53 -2.15 0.21 12.90
C LYS A 53 -0.89 -0.22 13.63
N GLU A 54 -0.12 -1.15 13.07
CA GLU A 54 1.12 -1.64 13.66
C GLU A 54 2.28 -0.63 13.49
N ASN A 55 2.33 0.10 12.38
CA ASN A 55 3.42 1.00 12.01
C ASN A 55 2.95 2.46 11.88
N LYS A 56 2.16 2.95 12.83
CA LYS A 56 1.54 4.29 12.75
C LYS A 56 2.54 5.40 12.47
N GLU A 57 3.67 5.42 13.17
CA GLU A 57 4.69 6.47 13.02
C GLU A 57 5.26 6.52 11.60
N PHE A 58 5.49 5.36 10.98
CA PHE A 58 5.93 5.28 9.59
C PHE A 58 4.87 5.84 8.64
N PHE A 59 3.62 5.42 8.80
CA PHE A 59 2.54 5.86 7.92
C PHE A 59 2.22 7.36 8.10
N GLU A 60 2.30 7.91 9.31
CA GLU A 60 2.14 9.34 9.56
C GLU A 60 3.24 10.14 8.85
N ALA A 61 4.51 9.74 9.02
CA ALA A 61 5.64 10.38 8.34
C ALA A 61 5.53 10.24 6.81
N TYR A 62 5.10 9.08 6.33
CA TYR A 62 4.87 8.80 4.93
C TYR A 62 3.79 9.70 4.34
N THR A 63 2.62 9.80 4.99
CA THR A 63 1.55 10.70 4.54
C THR A 63 1.97 12.16 4.58
N SER A 64 2.66 12.58 5.64
CA SER A 64 3.13 13.97 5.77
C SER A 64 4.18 14.34 4.71
N GLY A 65 5.05 13.39 4.32
CA GLY A 65 6.03 13.60 3.25
C GLY A 65 5.40 13.54 1.85
N ARG A 66 4.36 12.74 1.66
CA ARG A 66 3.58 12.71 0.41
C ARG A 66 2.85 14.01 0.15
N ASP A 67 2.22 14.59 1.17
CA ASP A 67 1.49 15.87 1.03
C ASP A 67 2.43 17.01 0.58
N GLN A 68 3.69 17.00 1.03
CA GLN A 68 4.71 17.95 0.57
C GLN A 68 5.08 17.74 -0.91
N ARG A 69 5.13 16.49 -1.41
CA ARG A 69 5.42 16.20 -2.83
C ARG A 69 4.22 16.41 -3.75
N ALA A 70 3.01 16.08 -3.31
CA ALA A 70 1.79 16.30 -4.08
C ALA A 70 1.52 17.80 -4.28
N ALA A 71 1.75 18.63 -3.25
CA ALA A 71 1.62 20.08 -3.33
C ALA A 71 2.62 20.75 -4.29
N GLU A 72 3.79 20.13 -4.53
CA GLU A 72 4.78 20.62 -5.50
C GLU A 72 4.39 20.28 -6.95
N ILE A 73 3.65 19.19 -7.18
CA ILE A 73 3.19 18.79 -8.52
C ILE A 73 1.99 19.65 -8.97
N GLU A 74 1.13 20.08 -8.05
CA GLU A 74 -0.05 20.92 -8.36
C GLU A 74 0.30 22.41 -8.64
N LYS A 75 1.54 22.84 -8.38
CA LYS A 75 2.00 24.23 -8.60
C LYS A 75 2.68 24.48 -9.94
N LYS A 76 2.72 23.51 -10.85
CA LYS A 76 3.41 23.64 -12.15
C LYS A 76 2.44 23.58 -13.31
#